data_AF-A0AAV0XKS4-F1
#
_entry.id   AF-A0AAV0XKS4-F1
#
_cell.length_a   1.000
_cell.length_b   1.000
_cell.length_c   1.000
_cell.angle_alpha   90.00
_cell.angle_beta   90.00
_cell.angle_gamma   90.00
#
_symmetry.space_group_name_H-M   'P 1'
#
loop_
_entity.id
_entity.type
_entity.pdbx_description
1 polymer ?
#
loop_
_entity_poly.entity_id
_entity_poly.type
_entity_poly.pdbx_seq_one_letter_code
_entity_poly.pdbx_strand_id
1 'polypeptide(L)'
;MVGGHIHALCNMPSITKVSSAILRSHQNGINSHLRALTALKLPVDRWDTIIIHLMVEKLDVESHRLWESSRSSASLPLIQEYLSFLNQQCNPKLHKEYVHFMR
;
A
#
# COMPACT_ATOMS: atom_id res chain seq x y z
N MET A 1 13.05 -17.10 -7.87
CA MET A 1 14.03 -17.14 -6.75
C MET A 1 13.71 -16.02 -5.76
N VAL A 2 14.03 -16.19 -4.47
CA VAL A 2 13.74 -15.21 -3.39
C VAL A 2 14.20 -13.79 -3.73
N GLY A 3 15.47 -13.64 -4.13
CA GLY A 3 16.05 -12.32 -4.43
C GLY A 3 15.32 -11.56 -5.53
N GLY A 4 14.76 -12.25 -6.53
CA GLY A 4 14.01 -11.63 -7.62
C GLY A 4 12.69 -11.00 -7.13
N HIS A 5 11.98 -11.67 -6.22
CA HIS A 5 10.74 -11.13 -5.66
C HIS A 5 10.99 -9.96 -4.71
N ILE A 6 12.06 -10.03 -3.89
CA ILE A 6 12.47 -8.91 -3.03
C ILE A 6 12.87 -7.70 -3.89
N HIS A 7 13.72 -7.92 -4.89
CA HIS A 7 14.15 -6.85 -5.80
C HIS A 7 12.96 -6.21 -6.53
N ALA A 8 12.02 -7.01 -7.04
CA ALA A 8 10.82 -6.50 -7.69
C ALA A 8 9.94 -5.67 -6.74
N LEU A 9 9.80 -6.11 -5.48
CA LEU A 9 9.05 -5.38 -4.46
C LEU A 9 9.69 -4.01 -4.15
N CYS A 10 11.01 -3.95 -3.94
CA CYS A 10 11.73 -2.69 -3.67
C CYS A 10 11.68 -1.72 -4.86
N ASN A 11 11.64 -2.24 -6.08
CA ASN A 11 11.66 -1.47 -7.32
C ASN A 11 10.28 -1.33 -8.00
N MET A 12 9.20 -1.52 -7.23
CA MET A 12 7.85 -1.22 -7.72
C MET A 12 7.80 0.23 -8.25
N PRO A 13 7.11 0.46 -9.39
CA PRO A 13 7.08 1.77 -10.04
C PRO A 13 6.32 2.79 -9.18
N SER A 14 6.79 4.04 -9.21
CA SER A 14 6.09 5.17 -8.57
C SER A 14 4.75 5.43 -9.26
N ILE A 15 3.73 5.69 -8.44
CA ILE A 15 2.39 6.08 -8.83
C ILE A 15 2.39 7.59 -9.00
N THR A 16 2.53 8.05 -10.24
CA THR A 16 2.55 9.48 -10.59
C THR A 16 1.15 10.04 -10.89
N LYS A 17 0.20 9.16 -11.20
CA LYS A 17 -1.20 9.51 -11.43
C LYS A 17 -2.09 8.45 -10.81
N VAL A 18 -2.88 8.85 -9.82
CA VAL A 18 -3.87 7.98 -9.22
C VAL A 18 -4.96 7.62 -10.23
N SER A 19 -5.11 6.32 -10.49
CA SER A 19 -6.27 5.77 -11.18
C SER A 19 -6.60 4.41 -10.59
N SER A 20 -7.86 3.99 -10.72
CA SER A 20 -8.31 2.69 -10.23
C SER A 20 -7.53 1.53 -10.85
N ALA A 21 -7.11 1.65 -12.11
CA ALA A 21 -6.30 0.64 -12.78
C ALA A 21 -4.87 0.58 -12.21
N ILE A 22 -4.22 1.73 -12.03
CA ILE A 22 -2.85 1.82 -11.51
C ILE A 22 -2.77 1.31 -10.07
N LEU A 23 -3.69 1.75 -9.21
CA LEU A 23 -3.73 1.33 -7.81
C LEU A 23 -3.99 -0.17 -7.67
N ARG A 24 -4.92 -0.72 -8.45
CA ARG A 24 -5.20 -2.15 -8.46
C ARG A 24 -4.01 -2.96 -8.97
N SER A 25 -3.32 -2.47 -10.00
CA SER A 25 -2.08 -3.08 -10.49
C SER A 25 -0.99 -3.05 -9.42
N HIS A 26 -0.86 -1.96 -8.68
CA HIS A 26 0.10 -1.81 -7.59
C HIS A 26 -0.17 -2.80 -6.45
N GLN A 27 -1.42 -2.88 -5.98
CA GLN A 27 -1.86 -3.87 -4.98
C GLN A 27 -1.63 -5.30 -5.45
N ASN A 28 -1.96 -5.60 -6.72
CA ASN A 28 -1.74 -6.94 -7.29
C ASN A 28 -0.26 -7.31 -7.33
N GLY A 29 0.62 -6.36 -7.67
CA GLY A 29 2.07 -6.55 -7.64
C GLY A 29 2.59 -6.90 -6.26
N ILE A 30 2.21 -6.12 -5.24
CA ILE A 30 2.53 -6.38 -3.83
C ILE A 30 2.07 -7.79 -3.45
N ASN A 31 0.79 -8.09 -3.63
CA ASN A 31 0.19 -9.36 -3.23
C ASN A 31 0.79 -10.56 -3.99
N SER A 32 1.21 -10.38 -5.24
CA SER A 32 1.86 -11.43 -6.03
C SER A 32 3.24 -11.77 -5.46
N HIS A 33 4.06 -10.75 -5.19
CA HIS A 33 5.40 -10.95 -4.64
C HIS A 33 5.37 -11.50 -3.21
N LEU A 34 4.48 -10.99 -2.35
CA LEU A 34 4.33 -11.52 -1.00
C LEU A 34 3.88 -12.98 -1.01
N ARG A 35 2.89 -13.35 -1.84
CA ARG A 35 2.46 -14.75 -1.99
C ARG A 35 3.59 -15.66 -2.46
N ALA A 36 4.40 -15.22 -3.41
CA ALA A 36 5.55 -16.00 -3.87
C ALA A 36 6.59 -16.19 -2.76
N LEU A 37 6.88 -15.14 -1.98
CA LEU A 37 7.79 -15.20 -0.83
C LEU A 37 7.24 -16.10 0.29
N THR A 38 5.93 -16.06 0.57
CA THR A 38 5.26 -16.99 1.48
C THR A 38 5.41 -18.44 1.03
N ALA A 39 5.20 -18.72 -0.26
CA ALA A 39 5.38 -20.06 -0.83
C ALA A 39 6.84 -20.56 -0.72
N LEU A 40 7.80 -19.63 -0.72
CA LEU A 40 9.21 -19.88 -0.47
C LEU A 40 9.58 -19.97 1.03
N LYS A 41 8.57 -19.99 1.92
CA LYS A 41 8.69 -20.09 3.38
C LYS A 41 9.37 -18.90 4.06
N LEU A 42 9.31 -17.71 3.47
CA LEU A 42 9.76 -16.49 4.15
C LEU A 42 8.67 -15.95 5.09
N PRO A 43 9.05 -15.34 6.23
CA PRO A 43 8.13 -14.82 7.24
C PRO A 43 7.60 -13.43 6.88
N VAL A 44 6.94 -13.32 5.72
CA VAL A 44 6.43 -12.03 5.21
C VAL A 44 5.27 -11.45 6.02
N ASP A 45 4.68 -12.26 6.91
CA ASP A 45 3.64 -11.87 7.87
C ASP A 45 4.08 -10.80 8.89
N ARG A 46 5.39 -10.58 9.03
CA ARG A 46 5.96 -9.60 9.96
C ARG A 46 6.56 -8.38 9.27
N TRP A 47 6.36 -8.27 7.95
CA TRP A 47 7.02 -7.25 7.13
C TRP A 47 6.15 -6.04 6.85
N ASP A 48 4.92 -5.99 7.40
CA ASP A 48 3.93 -4.96 7.15
C ASP A 48 4.52 -3.54 7.18
N THR A 49 5.18 -3.15 8.29
CA THR A 49 5.80 -1.82 8.41
C THR A 49 6.83 -1.54 7.31
N ILE A 50 7.67 -2.52 6.95
CA ILE A 50 8.71 -2.37 5.94
C ILE A 50 8.07 -2.22 4.56
N ILE A 51 7.10 -3.08 4.24
CA ILE A 51 6.40 -3.07 2.96
C ILE A 51 5.64 -1.76 2.79
N ILE A 52 4.90 -1.34 3.82
CA ILE A 52 4.15 -0.10 3.80
C ILE A 52 5.09 1.08 3.57
N HIS A 53 6.21 1.16 4.28
CA HIS A 53 7.18 2.22 4.06
C HIS A 53 7.66 2.27 2.60
N LEU A 54 8.08 1.12 2.04
CA LEU A 54 8.50 1.03 0.64
C LEU A 54 7.41 1.44 -0.34
N MET A 55 6.15 1.10 -0.08
CA MET A 55 5.03 1.39 -0.98
C MET A 55 4.55 2.83 -0.86
N VAL A 56 4.61 3.41 0.34
CA VAL A 56 4.30 4.83 0.59
C VAL A 56 5.28 5.74 -0.14
N GLU A 57 6.57 5.37 -0.20
CA GLU A 57 7.57 6.07 -1.03
C GLU A 57 7.27 6.02 -2.53
N LYS A 58 6.42 5.09 -2.99
CA LYS A 58 5.98 5.03 -4.38
C LYS A 58 4.77 5.92 -4.66
N LEU A 59 4.10 6.47 -3.66
CA LEU A 59 2.94 7.33 -3.85
C LEU A 59 3.34 8.73 -4.32
N ASP A 60 2.44 9.40 -5.04
CA ASP A 60 2.56 10.85 -5.24
C ASP A 60 2.42 11.60 -3.91
N VAL A 61 2.84 12.87 -3.92
CA VAL A 61 2.92 13.73 -2.72
C VAL A 61 1.57 13.83 -2.01
N GLU A 62 0.47 13.97 -2.75
CA GLU A 62 -0.86 14.13 -2.14
C GLU A 62 -1.36 12.82 -1.53
N SER A 63 -1.19 11.71 -2.23
CA SER A 63 -1.56 10.37 -1.75
C SER A 63 -0.76 9.97 -0.51
N HIS A 64 0.53 10.31 -0.46
CA HIS A 64 1.37 10.11 0.72
C HIS A 64 0.85 10.95 1.90
N ARG A 65 0.57 12.24 1.70
CA ARG A 65 0.02 13.12 2.74
C ARG A 65 -1.31 12.61 3.28
N LEU A 66 -2.19 12.13 2.40
CA LEU A 66 -3.49 11.56 2.77
C LEU A 66 -3.34 10.26 3.56
N TRP A 67 -2.41 9.39 3.16
CA TRP A 67 -2.10 8.18 3.93
C TRP A 67 -1.67 8.54 5.35
N GLU A 68 -0.69 9.43 5.51
CA GLU A 68 -0.21 9.84 6.83
C GLU A 68 -1.30 10.47 7.70
N SER A 69 -2.19 11.27 7.09
CA SER A 69 -3.32 11.88 7.80
C SER A 69 -4.41 10.89 8.21
N SER A 70 -4.51 9.75 7.52
CA SER A 70 -5.51 8.71 7.80
C SER A 70 -5.12 7.78 8.96
N ARG A 71 -3.84 7.79 9.38
CA ARG A 71 -3.33 6.89 10.41
C ARG A 71 -3.69 7.36 11.82
N SER A 72 -4.02 6.40 12.68
CA SER A 72 -3.97 6.59 14.12
C SER A 72 -2.51 6.57 14.58
N SER A 73 -2.08 7.55 15.39
CA SER A 73 -0.69 7.67 15.85
C SER A 73 -0.25 6.58 16.85
N ALA A 74 -1.18 5.74 17.32
CA ALA A 74 -0.94 4.83 18.44
C ALA A 74 -0.51 3.41 18.05
N SER A 75 -0.60 3.00 16.78
CA SER A 75 -0.31 1.62 16.35
C SER A 75 0.56 1.53 15.09
N LEU A 76 1.31 0.43 14.99
CA LEU A 76 2.01 0.09 13.75
C LEU A 76 0.98 -0.24 12.66
N PRO A 77 1.16 0.28 11.44
CA PRO A 77 0.19 0.07 10.38
C PRO A 77 0.28 -1.38 9.87
N LEU A 78 -0.88 -1.97 9.63
CA LEU A 78 -1.04 -3.28 9.02
C LEU A 78 -1.14 -3.13 7.51
N ILE A 79 -0.64 -4.11 6.75
CA ILE A 79 -0.68 -4.04 5.28
C ILE A 79 -2.12 -3.96 4.76
N GLN A 80 -3.07 -4.56 5.47
CA GLN A 80 -4.50 -4.52 5.15
C GLN A 80 -5.08 -3.10 5.25
N GLU A 81 -4.61 -2.28 6.18
CA GLU A 81 -5.04 -0.88 6.33
C GLU A 81 -4.55 -0.06 5.12
N TYR A 82 -3.30 -0.27 4.73
CA TYR A 82 -2.72 0.35 3.53
C TYR A 82 -3.46 -0.05 2.24
N LEU A 83 -3.71 -1.35 2.05
CA LEU A 83 -4.48 -1.83 0.89
C LEU A 83 -5.90 -1.26 0.88
N SER A 84 -6.54 -1.13 2.05
CA SER A 84 -7.87 -0.52 2.19
C SER A 84 -7.86 0.96 1.83
N PHE A 85 -6.86 1.71 2.29
CA PHE A 85 -6.63 3.10 1.89
C PHE A 85 -6.53 3.25 0.36
N LEU A 86 -5.70 2.44 -0.29
CA LEU A 86 -5.57 2.47 -1.76
C LEU A 86 -6.90 2.15 -2.46
N ASN A 87 -7.71 1.23 -1.93
CA ASN A 87 -9.03 0.95 -2.47
C ASN A 87 -10.00 2.13 -2.34
N GLN A 88 -9.92 2.91 -1.25
CA GLN A 88 -10.72 4.11 -1.08
C GLN A 88 -10.32 5.21 -2.08
N GLN A 89 -9.03 5.36 -2.36
CA GLN A 89 -8.54 6.30 -3.39
C GLN A 89 -9.02 5.92 -4.81
N CYS A 90 -9.32 4.64 -5.06
CA CYS A 90 -9.94 4.20 -6.32
C CYS A 90 -11.41 4.64 -6.46
N ASN A 91 -12.09 4.99 -5.36
CA ASN A 91 -13.52 5.29 -5.33
C ASN A 91 -13.82 6.62 -4.61
N PRO A 92 -13.81 7.76 -5.33
CA PRO A 92 -13.95 9.09 -4.74
C PRO A 92 -15.27 9.34 -3.98
N LYS A 93 -16.29 8.47 -4.10
CA LYS A 93 -17.53 8.57 -3.31
C LYS A 93 -17.31 8.31 -1.81
N LEU A 94 -16.35 7.46 -1.44
CA LEU A 94 -16.04 7.14 -0.03
C LEU A 94 -15.21 8.22 0.67
N HIS A 95 -14.43 8.99 -0.09
CA HIS A 95 -13.55 10.03 0.45
C HIS A 95 -14.33 11.23 1.05
N LYS A 96 -15.51 11.55 0.51
CA LYS A 96 -16.34 12.68 0.98
C LYS A 96 -17.04 12.40 2.32
N GLU A 97 -17.38 11.14 2.62
CA GLU A 97 -18.04 10.78 3.88
C GLU A 97 -17.05 10.75 5.06
N TYR A 98 -15.82 10.28 4.85
CA TYR A 98 -14.80 10.19 5.91
C TYR A 98 -14.25 11.55 6.38
N VAL A 99 -14.02 12.49 5.46
CA VAL A 99 -13.56 13.85 5.81
C VAL A 99 -14.65 14.63 6.56
N HIS A 100 -15.91 14.27 6.37
CA HIS A 100 -17.03 14.86 7.10
C HIS A 100 -17.21 14.26 8.51
N PHE A 101 -16.80 12.99 8.73
CA PHE A 101 -16.95 12.29 10.00
C PHE A 101 -15.79 12.53 10.98
N MET A 102 -14.63 13.00 10.49
CA MET A 102 -13.43 13.30 11.27
C MET A 102 -13.31 14.81 11.62
N ARG A 103 -14.39 15.59 11.45
CA ARG A 103 -14.50 16.99 11.89
C ARG A 103 -15.44 17.11 13.08
#